data_AF-A0A8J6PN13-F1
#
_entry.id   AF-A0A8J6PN13-F1
#
_cell.length_a   1.000
_cell.length_b   1.000
_cell.length_c   1.000
_cell.angle_alpha   90.00
_cell.angle_beta   90.00
_cell.angle_gamma   90.00
#
_symmetry.space_group_name_H-M   'P 1'
#
loop_
_entity.id
_entity.type
_entity.pdbx_description
1 polymer ?
#
loop_
_entity_poly.entity_id
_entity_poly.type
_entity_poly.pdbx_seq_one_letter_code
_entity_poly.pdbx_strand_id
1 'polypeptide(L)' 'MKNLLTRFEEKAPEIVFEWNDSETTARGWAVINTLRGGAAGGGTRMRRG' A
#
# COMPACT_ATOMS: atom_id res chain seq x y z
N MET A 1 23.56 -2.90 2.13
CA MET A 1 22.17 -2.70 2.60
C MET A 1 21.44 -1.62 1.83
N LYS A 2 21.98 -0.39 1.72
CA LYS A 2 21.34 0.73 0.98
C LYS A 2 20.83 0.35 -0.42
N ASN A 3 21.66 -0.27 -1.24
CA ASN A 3 21.27 -0.68 -2.60
C ASN A 3 20.11 -1.70 -2.65
N LEU A 4 19.95 -2.55 -1.64
CA LEU A 4 18.84 -3.51 -1.59
C LEU A 4 17.53 -2.83 -1.17
N LEU A 5 17.60 -1.87 -0.26
CA LEU A 5 16.46 -1.04 0.14
C LEU A 5 15.97 -0.21 -1.04
N THR A 6 16.87 0.49 -1.74
CA THR A 6 16.53 1.28 -2.93
C THR A 6 15.81 0.44 -3.99
N ARG A 7 16.36 -0.74 -4.32
CA ARG A 7 15.71 -1.65 -5.29
C ARG A 7 14.32 -2.13 -4.83
N PHE A 8 14.12 -2.29 -3.52
CA PHE A 8 12.82 -2.67 -2.97
C PHE A 8 11.81 -1.51 -3.03
N GLU A 9 12.24 -0.30 -2.71
CA GLU A 9 11.43 0.92 -2.75
C GLU A 9 11.03 1.31 -4.18
N GLU A 10 11.90 1.08 -5.15
CA GLU A 10 11.64 1.35 -6.58
C GLU A 10 10.77 0.28 -7.25
N LYS A 11 10.63 -0.91 -6.63
CA LYS A 11 9.79 -1.98 -7.17
C LYS A 11 8.33 -1.53 -7.11
N ALA A 12 7.63 -1.61 -8.25
CA ALA A 12 6.19 -1.39 -8.28
C ALA A 12 5.47 -2.38 -7.34
N PRO A 13 4.41 -1.93 -6.65
CA PRO A 13 3.61 -2.81 -5.80
C PRO A 13 2.93 -3.90 -6.62
N GLU A 14 2.72 -5.06 -6.01
CA GLU A 14 2.06 -6.19 -6.68
C GLU A 14 0.56 -5.95 -6.85
N ILE A 15 -0.09 -5.31 -5.88
CA ILE A 15 -1.52 -5.00 -5.92
C ILE A 15 -1.76 -3.61 -5.35
N VAL A 16 -2.58 -2.83 -6.04
CA VAL A 16 -3.09 -1.54 -5.56
C VAL A 16 -4.61 -1.55 -5.67
N PHE A 17 -5.29 -1.42 -4.54
CA PHE A 17 -6.71 -1.10 -4.51
C PHE A 17 -6.87 0.37 -4.19
N GLU A 18 -7.62 1.07 -5.03
CA GLU A 18 -8.05 2.44 -4.79
C GLU A 18 -9.57 2.46 -4.67
N TRP A 19 -10.07 3.27 -3.74
CA TRP A 19 -11.50 3.53 -3.66
C TRP A 19 -11.81 4.95 -3.19
N ASN A 20 -13.00 5.39 -3.58
CA ASN A 20 -13.65 6.60 -3.08
C ASN A 20 -14.92 6.14 -2.37
N ASP A 21 -15.11 6.55 -1.13
CA ASP A 21 -16.30 6.22 -0.36
C ASP A 21 -17.53 6.97 -0.93
N SER A 22 -18.68 6.30 -1.01
CA SER A 22 -19.89 6.90 -1.62
C SER A 22 -20.62 7.86 -0.69
N GLU A 23 -20.48 7.66 0.62
CA GLU A 23 -21.24 8.40 1.64
C GLU A 23 -20.43 9.57 2.24
N THR A 24 -19.11 9.55 2.07
CA THR A 24 -18.18 10.53 2.64
C THR A 24 -17.18 11.02 1.61
N THR A 25 -16.36 12.02 1.98
CA THR A 25 -15.26 12.50 1.14
C THR A 25 -13.99 11.67 1.27
N ALA A 26 -14.05 10.54 1.98
CA ALA A 26 -12.89 9.69 2.23
C ALA A 26 -12.40 9.02 0.93
N ARG A 27 -11.08 8.96 0.79
CA ARG A 27 -10.38 8.20 -0.25
C ARG A 27 -9.40 7.25 0.40
N GLY A 28 -9.25 6.07 -0.18
CA GLY A 28 -8.42 5.03 0.37
C GLY A 28 -7.56 4.35 -0.69
N TRP A 29 -6.39 3.93 -0.24
CA TRP A 29 -5.50 3.06 -1.00
C TRP A 29 -5.03 1.92 -0.10
N ALA A 30 -5.15 0.70 -0.61
CA ALA A 30 -4.49 -0.47 -0.03
C ALA A 30 -3.41 -0.92 -1.02
N VAL A 31 -2.16 -0.74 -0.63
CA VAL A 31 -0.98 -1.06 -1.45
C VAL A 31 -0.29 -2.28 -0.86
N ILE A 32 -0.16 -3.34 -1.67
CA ILE A 32 0.47 -4.61 -1.28
C ILE A 32 1.72 -4.82 -2.14
N ASN A 33 2.89 -4.71 -1.53
CA ASN A 33 4.16 -4.87 -2.25
C ASN A 33 4.52 -6.33 -2.50
N THR A 34 4.17 -7.22 -1.57
CA THR A 34 4.43 -8.66 -1.65
C THR A 34 3.43 -9.45 -0.79
N LEU A 35 2.99 -10.61 -1.26
CA LEU A 35 2.34 -11.62 -0.42
C LEU A 35 3.36 -12.66 0.05
N ARG A 36 3.40 -12.95 1.36
CA ARG A 36 4.20 -14.05 1.91
C ARG A 36 3.26 -15.13 2.44
N GLY A 37 3.31 -16.31 1.83
CA GLY A 37 2.37 -17.39 2.16
C GLY A 37 0.89 -17.04 1.88
N GLY A 38 0.65 -16.12 0.92
CA GLY A 38 -0.70 -15.64 0.59
C GLY A 38 -1.22 -14.51 1.48
N ALA A 39 -0.43 -14.03 2.45
CA ALA A 39 -0.83 -12.94 3.35
C ALA A 39 0.13 -11.75 3.28
N ALA A 40 -0.40 -10.55 3.54
CA ALA A 40 0.37 -9.33 3.79
C ALA A 40 -0.09 -8.71 5.11
N GLY A 41 0.87 -8.18 5.87
CA GLY A 41 0.62 -7.40 7.08
C GLY A 41 1.02 -5.95 6.87
N GLY A 42 0.33 -5.04 7.53
CA GLY A 42 0.60 -3.60 7.41
C GLY A 42 -0.19 -2.80 8.43
N GLY A 43 0.17 -1.53 8.58
CA GLY A 43 -0.59 -0.58 9.38
C GLY A 43 -1.62 0.17 8.53
N THR A 44 -2.64 0.71 9.19
CA THR A 44 -3.55 1.69 8.57
C THR A 44 -3.11 3.08 9.00
N ARG A 45 -2.86 3.97 8.03
CA ARG A 45 -2.58 5.38 8.29
C ARG A 45 -3.68 6.24 7.72
N MET A 46 -4.40 6.94 8.61
CA MET A 46 -5.37 7.95 8.23
C MET A 46 -4.77 9.34 8.44
N ARG A 47 -5.00 10.26 7.50
CA ARG A 47 -4.70 11.68 7.65
C ARG A 47 -5.87 12.49 7.10
N ARG A 48 -6.13 13.67 7.67
CA ARG A 48 -6.91 14.69 6.95
C ARG A 48 -6.07 15.11 5.75
N GLY A 49 -6.75 15.36 4.62
CA GLY A 49 -6.14 15.72 3.34
C GLY A 49 -5.00 16.72 3.49
#